data_AF-A0AA96G617-F1
#
_entry.id   AF-A0AA96G617-F1
#
_cell.length_a   1.000
_cell.length_b   1.000
_cell.length_c   1.000
_cell.angle_alpha   90.00
_cell.angle_beta   90.00
_cell.angle_gamma   90.00
#
_symmetry.space_group_name_H-M   'P 1'
#
loop_
_entity.id
_entity.type
_entity.pdbx_description
1 polymer ?
#
loop_
_entity_poly.entity_id
_entity_poly.type
_entity_poly.pdbx_seq_one_letter_code
_entity_poly.pdbx_strand_id
1 'polypeptide(L)'
;MDKTVAHVNFNPVMKGVDAKQFPTMASLDPYGDTVLNYLQCGFLIGELREGAEFLAASGVDEDAVQNLVRMCELVRAKPHRHLVFIGD
;
A
#
# COMPACT_ATOMS: atom_id res chain seq x y z
N MET A 1 -17.84 -4.16 -11.92
CA MET A 1 -16.79 -4.25 -10.89
C MET A 1 -16.47 -2.83 -10.47
N ASP A 2 -16.87 -2.42 -9.27
CA ASP A 2 -16.48 -1.10 -8.74
C ASP A 2 -14.97 -1.11 -8.47
N LYS A 3 -14.26 -0.21 -9.15
CA LYS A 3 -12.83 0.03 -8.93
C LYS A 3 -12.70 1.17 -7.92
N THR A 4 -12.06 0.91 -6.79
CA THR A 4 -11.63 1.95 -5.85
C THR A 4 -10.16 2.24 -6.14
N VAL A 5 -9.83 3.50 -6.40
CA VAL A 5 -8.48 3.91 -6.82
C VAL A 5 -7.76 4.56 -5.63
N ALA A 6 -6.58 4.04 -5.29
CA ALA A 6 -5.64 4.71 -4.39
C ALA A 6 -5.17 6.01 -5.04
N HIS A 7 -5.08 7.08 -4.27
CA HIS A 7 -4.62 8.40 -4.71
C HIS A 7 -3.44 8.35 -5.71
N VAL A 8 -3.52 9.10 -6.81
CA VAL A 8 -2.60 9.05 -7.98
C VAL A 8 -1.14 9.35 -7.62
N ASN A 9 -0.91 9.99 -6.48
CA ASN A 9 0.44 10.41 -6.03
C ASN A 9 1.04 9.48 -4.97
N PHE A 10 0.44 8.32 -4.68
CA PHE A 10 1.02 7.37 -3.74
C PHE A 10 2.22 6.64 -4.36
N ASN A 11 3.42 7.16 -4.12
CA ASN A 11 4.67 6.54 -4.54
C ASN A 11 5.58 6.25 -3.33
N PRO A 12 5.31 5.18 -2.57
CA PRO A 12 6.13 4.81 -1.41
C PRO A 12 7.50 4.25 -1.82
N VAL A 13 7.67 3.79 -3.07
CA VAL A 13 8.82 2.95 -3.47
C VAL A 13 9.98 3.79 -4.03
N MET A 14 9.73 4.98 -4.57
CA MET A 14 10.80 5.81 -5.15
C MET A 14 11.79 6.40 -4.11
N LYS A 15 11.57 6.24 -2.80
CA LYS A 15 12.45 6.79 -1.75
C LYS A 15 13.16 5.76 -0.86
N GLY A 16 13.20 4.48 -1.25
CA GLY A 16 14.09 3.50 -0.61
C GLY A 16 13.57 2.97 0.73
N VAL A 17 12.37 2.39 0.72
CA VAL A 17 11.85 1.58 1.82
C VAL A 17 12.81 0.43 2.11
N ASP A 18 13.22 0.24 3.37
CA ASP A 18 14.05 -0.91 3.76
C ASP A 18 13.25 -2.21 3.62
N ALA A 19 13.59 -3.02 2.63
CA ALA A 19 12.93 -4.29 2.35
C ALA A 19 13.05 -5.32 3.49
N LYS A 20 14.00 -5.15 4.42
CA LYS A 20 14.08 -6.00 5.62
C LYS A 20 13.08 -5.60 6.68
N GLN A 21 12.76 -4.31 6.77
CA GLN A 21 11.84 -3.78 7.76
C GLN A 21 10.39 -3.77 7.24
N PHE A 22 10.21 -3.49 5.94
CA PHE A 22 8.90 -3.31 5.32
C PHE A 22 8.80 -4.09 3.99
N PRO A 23 8.77 -5.43 4.05
CA PRO A 23 8.83 -6.27 2.86
C PRO A 23 7.63 -6.10 1.93
N THR A 24 6.43 -5.83 2.46
CA THR A 24 5.23 -5.68 1.64
C THR A 24 5.21 -4.32 0.94
N MET A 25 5.57 -3.24 1.63
CA MET A 25 5.75 -1.92 1.03
C MET A 25 6.85 -1.93 -0.04
N ALA A 26 7.96 -2.63 0.20
CA ALA A 26 9.05 -2.76 -0.77
C ALA A 26 8.69 -3.63 -1.98
N SER A 27 7.68 -4.50 -1.88
CA SER A 27 7.19 -5.34 -3.00
C SER A 27 6.26 -4.61 -3.96
N LEU A 28 5.86 -3.38 -3.66
CA LEU A 28 5.02 -2.58 -4.55
C LEU A 28 5.86 -2.14 -5.75
N ASP A 29 5.50 -2.59 -6.94
CA ASP A 29 6.14 -2.19 -8.19
C ASP A 29 5.54 -0.87 -8.69
N PRO A 30 6.30 0.24 -8.77
CA PRO A 30 5.79 1.49 -9.31
C PRO A 30 5.67 1.49 -10.85
N TYR A 31 6.31 0.54 -11.54
CA TYR A 31 6.32 0.42 -13.01
C TYR A 31 5.57 -0.82 -13.52
N GLY A 32 4.94 -1.57 -12.61
CA GLY A 32 4.26 -2.81 -12.91
C GLY A 32 3.05 -3.03 -12.01
N ASP A 33 2.14 -3.90 -12.45
CA ASP A 33 0.96 -4.22 -11.65
C ASP A 33 1.36 -5.08 -10.43
N THR A 34 0.98 -4.64 -9.24
CA THR A 34 1.14 -5.41 -8.01
C THR A 34 -0.22 -5.83 -7.46
N VAL A 35 -0.42 -7.13 -7.24
CA VAL A 35 -1.67 -7.67 -6.68
C VAL A 35 -1.44 -8.17 -5.27
N LEU A 36 -2.18 -7.60 -4.31
CA LEU A 36 -2.18 -8.03 -2.92
C LEU A 36 -3.46 -8.77 -2.55
N ASN A 37 -3.32 -9.92 -1.89
CA ASN A 37 -4.41 -10.70 -1.34
C ASN A 37 -4.76 -10.28 0.11
N TYR A 38 -5.72 -10.98 0.72
CA TYR A 38 -6.15 -10.80 2.11
C TYR A 38 -4.98 -10.75 3.12
N LEU A 39 -4.03 -11.68 3.03
CA LEU A 39 -2.90 -11.79 3.97
C LEU A 39 -1.92 -10.63 3.77
N GLN A 40 -1.57 -10.35 2.52
CA GLN A 40 -0.66 -9.26 2.17
C GLN A 40 -1.23 -7.89 2.54
N CYS A 41 -2.54 -7.68 2.39
CA CYS A 41 -3.20 -6.48 2.90
C CYS A 41 -3.10 -6.35 4.43
N GLY A 42 -3.07 -7.46 5.16
CA GLY A 42 -2.85 -7.46 6.61
C GLY A 42 -1.44 -6.99 6.98
N PHE A 43 -0.43 -7.51 6.29
CA PHE A 43 0.96 -7.09 6.48
C PHE A 43 1.17 -5.63 6.10
N LEU A 44 0.64 -5.22 4.95
CA LEU A 44 0.74 -3.83 4.49
C LEU A 44 0.13 -2.84 5.49
N ILE A 45 -1.01 -3.13 6.11
CA ILE A 45 -1.59 -2.27 7.16
C ILE A 45 -0.62 -2.12 8.35
N GLY A 46 0.01 -3.22 8.77
CA GLY A 46 1.00 -3.19 9.86
C GLY A 46 2.19 -2.31 9.49
N GLU A 47 2.75 -2.53 8.31
CA GLU A 47 3.90 -1.79 7.78
C GLU A 47 3.60 -0.30 7.58
N LEU A 48 2.40 0.08 7.10
CA LEU A 48 1.99 1.49 6.94
C LEU A 48 1.85 2.21 8.30
N ARG A 49 1.41 1.50 9.34
CA ARG A 49 1.29 2.06 10.70
C ARG A 49 2.64 2.20 11.37
N GLU A 50 3.51 1.20 11.21
CA GLU A 50 4.87 1.24 11.75
C GLU A 50 5.74 2.28 11.02
N GLY A 51 5.59 2.39 9.70
CA GLY A 51 6.32 3.32 8.85
C GLY A 51 5.74 4.73 8.77
N ALA A 52 4.74 5.10 9.58
CA ALA A 52 4.02 6.37 9.44
C ALA A 52 4.95 7.60 9.53
N GLU A 53 5.89 7.62 10.47
CA GLU A 53 6.87 8.72 10.60
C GLU A 53 7.80 8.81 9.39
N PHE A 54 8.27 7.65 8.90
CA PHE A 54 9.13 7.57 7.71
C PHE A 54 8.39 8.03 6.44
N LEU A 55 7.13 7.63 6.28
CA LEU A 55 6.27 8.02 5.15
C LEU A 55 6.03 9.52 5.17
N ALA A 56 5.71 10.10 6.33
CA ALA A 56 5.54 11.54 6.50
C ALA A 56 6.84 12.31 6.19
N ALA A 57 7.99 11.87 6.71
CA ALA A 57 9.29 12.47 6.40
C ALA A 57 9.66 12.35 4.90
N SER A 58 9.17 11.30 4.24
CA SER A 58 9.33 11.08 2.80
C SER A 58 8.38 11.94 1.96
N GLY A 59 7.48 12.71 2.58
CA GLY A 59 6.52 13.57 1.90
C GLY A 59 5.29 12.82 1.37
N VAL A 60 5.01 11.63 1.90
CA VAL A 60 3.77 10.91 1.60
C VAL A 60 2.65 11.56 2.38
N ASP A 61 1.57 11.91 1.68
CA ASP A 61 0.38 12.50 2.28
C ASP A 61 -0.28 11.51 3.25
N GLU A 62 -0.62 12.00 4.46
CA GLU A 62 -1.33 11.21 5.47
C GLU A 62 -2.66 10.69 4.92
N ASP A 63 -3.39 11.51 4.14
CA ASP A 63 -4.65 11.10 3.52
C ASP A 63 -4.43 9.95 2.53
N ALA A 64 -3.29 9.91 1.84
CA ALA A 64 -2.96 8.81 0.95
C ALA A 64 -2.70 7.51 1.73
N VAL A 65 -1.99 7.59 2.86
CA VAL A 65 -1.77 6.44 3.76
C VAL A 65 -3.09 5.93 4.33
N GLN A 66 -3.95 6.81 4.83
CA GLN A 66 -5.26 6.43 5.38
C GLN A 66 -6.17 5.80 4.32
N ASN A 67 -6.21 6.36 3.11
CA ASN A 67 -6.94 5.77 2.00
C ASN A 67 -6.42 4.37 1.66
N LEU A 68 -5.11 4.16 1.69
CA LEU A 68 -4.53 2.86 1.43
C LEU A 68 -4.91 1.82 2.49
N VAL A 69 -4.80 2.20 3.77
CA VAL A 69 -5.24 1.36 4.89
C VAL A 69 -6.70 0.97 4.72
N ARG A 70 -7.58 1.92 4.37
CA ARG A 70 -9.00 1.67 4.13
C ARG A 70 -9.24 0.66 3.01
N MET A 71 -8.52 0.73 1.89
CA MET A 71 -8.67 -0.26 0.82
C MET A 71 -8.18 -1.64 1.22
N CYS A 72 -7.07 -1.73 1.95
CA CYS A 72 -6.60 -2.99 2.52
C CYS A 72 -7.65 -3.60 3.47
N GLU A 73 -8.32 -2.80 4.29
CA GLU A 73 -9.41 -3.26 5.15
C GLU A 73 -10.62 -3.77 4.34
N LEU A 74 -10.98 -3.09 3.23
CA LEU A 74 -12.04 -3.54 2.33
C LEU A 74 -11.73 -4.88 1.67
N VAL A 75 -10.46 -5.11 1.31
CA VAL A 75 -9.99 -6.41 0.82
C VAL A 75 -10.07 -7.44 1.93
N ARG A 76 -9.62 -7.10 3.13
CA ARG A 76 -9.66 -8.00 4.28
C ARG A 76 -11.08 -8.39 4.70
N ALA A 77 -12.08 -7.56 4.43
CA ALA A 77 -13.46 -7.89 4.72
C ALA A 77 -13.99 -9.11 3.93
N LYS A 78 -13.36 -9.51 2.81
CA LYS A 78 -13.74 -10.71 2.05
C LYS A 78 -12.52 -11.41 1.42
N PRO A 79 -12.27 -12.71 1.69
CA PRO A 79 -11.05 -13.40 1.27
C PRO A 79 -10.82 -13.51 -0.24
N HIS A 80 -11.85 -13.32 -1.08
CA HIS A 80 -11.73 -13.35 -2.55
C HIS A 80 -11.39 -11.99 -3.18
N ARG A 81 -11.29 -10.93 -2.38
CA ARG A 81 -10.91 -9.61 -2.87
C ARG A 81 -9.39 -9.50 -2.97
N HIS A 82 -8.96 -8.67 -3.90
CA HIS A 82 -7.56 -8.34 -4.10
C HIS A 82 -7.44 -6.82 -4.24
N LEU A 83 -6.33 -6.26 -3.76
CA LEU A 83 -5.94 -4.88 -4.02
C LEU A 83 -4.96 -4.91 -5.20
N VAL A 84 -5.22 -4.09 -6.22
CA VAL A 84 -4.34 -3.97 -7.39
C VAL A 84 -3.75 -2.58 -7.39
N PHE A 85 -2.43 -2.51 -7.30
CA PHE A 85 -1.67 -1.31 -7.63
C PHE A 85 -1.37 -1.39 -9.12
N ILE A 86 -1.73 -0.33 -9.83
CA ILE A 86 -1.45 -0.20 -11.26
C ILE A 86 -0.27 0.75 -11.34
N GLY A 87 0.86 0.24 -11.86
CA GLY A 87 2.03 1.06 -12.15
C GLY A 87 1.77 2.04 -13.28
N ASP A 88 2.65 3.02 -13.41
CA ASP A 88 2.61 4.03 -14.48
C ASP A 88 3.31 3.53 -15.76
#